data_AF-A0A4Q1CNK1-F1
#
_entry.id   AF-A0A4Q1CNK1-F1
#
_cell.length_a   1.000
_cell.length_b   1.000
_cell.length_c   1.000
_cell.angle_alpha   90.00
_cell.angle_beta   90.00
_cell.angle_gamma   90.00
#
_symmetry.space_group_name_H-M   'P 1'
#
loop_
_entity.id
_entity.type
_entity.pdbx_description
1 polymer ?
#
loop_
_entity_poly.entity_id
_entity_poly.type
_entity_poly.pdbx_seq_one_letter_code
_entity_poly.pdbx_strand_id
1 'polypeptide(L)'
;MGVYLSINGYQKNSTCIVGHISFLGLYEVKTDSIQKFKIRENSISHYGDLYLISESKNDWRDLGLFEQDLLFYTLATNYWSGQSLGKYQEETTCLMFDPSMLLKPIDRFIAEKDSIINSFRGTYKEFLIQDIEQSKEVDFFVELKSLIEESIKKDAIIGIVFS
;
A
#
# COMPACT_ATOMS: atom_id res chain seq x y z
N MET A 1 -1.54 -21.18 -7.91
CA MET A 1 -1.39 -20.65 -6.54
C MET A 1 -1.28 -19.14 -6.69
N GLY A 2 -2.26 -18.38 -6.20
CA GLY A 2 -2.24 -16.91 -6.29
C GLY A 2 -1.34 -16.34 -5.21
N VAL A 3 -0.66 -15.23 -5.52
CA VAL A 3 0.06 -14.44 -4.52
C VAL A 3 -0.96 -13.52 -3.86
N TYR A 4 -0.89 -13.39 -2.55
CA TYR A 4 -1.78 -12.56 -1.76
C TYR A 4 -1.01 -11.37 -1.18
N LEU A 5 -1.67 -10.23 -1.12
CA LEU A 5 -1.19 -8.99 -0.53
C LEU A 5 -1.94 -8.77 0.78
N SER A 6 -1.20 -8.63 1.88
CA SER A 6 -1.69 -8.17 3.18
C SER A 6 -1.00 -6.86 3.54
N ILE A 7 -1.76 -5.88 4.01
CA ILE A 7 -1.23 -4.60 4.51
C ILE A 7 -1.49 -4.56 6.01
N ASN A 8 -0.43 -4.32 6.77
CA ASN A 8 -0.45 -4.45 8.23
C ASN A 8 0.10 -3.18 8.88
N GLY A 9 -0.51 -2.82 10.02
CA GLY A 9 0.00 -1.77 10.89
C GLY A 9 0.87 -2.38 12.00
N TYR A 10 1.96 -1.71 12.33
CA TYR A 10 2.90 -2.12 13.39
C TYR A 10 3.25 -0.94 14.28
N GLN A 11 3.17 -1.12 15.60
CA GLN A 11 3.60 -0.10 16.55
C GLN A 11 5.08 0.24 16.32
N LYS A 12 5.42 1.53 16.21
CA LYS A 12 6.81 1.95 16.12
C LYS A 12 7.59 1.45 17.32
N ASN A 13 8.71 0.79 17.07
CA ASN A 13 9.60 0.35 18.12
C ASN A 13 11.07 0.53 17.69
N SER A 14 11.84 1.26 18.49
CA SER A 14 13.24 1.56 18.18
C SER A 14 14.15 0.32 18.17
N THR A 15 13.71 -0.81 18.73
CA THR A 15 14.49 -2.06 18.73
C THR A 15 14.49 -2.78 17.39
N CYS A 16 13.50 -2.51 16.53
CA CYS A 16 13.40 -3.13 15.21
C CYS A 16 13.70 -2.17 14.06
N ILE A 17 13.59 -0.85 14.26
CA ILE A 17 13.92 0.16 13.24
C ILE A 17 15.44 0.32 13.15
N VAL A 18 15.98 0.13 11.95
CA VAL A 18 17.43 0.24 11.66
C VAL A 18 17.78 1.44 10.77
N GLY A 19 16.79 2.04 10.12
CA GLY A 19 16.96 3.20 9.26
C GLY A 19 15.68 4.03 9.13
N HIS A 20 15.83 5.32 8.83
CA HIS A 20 14.71 6.23 8.59
C HIS A 20 15.10 7.27 7.54
N ILE A 21 14.30 7.36 6.46
CA ILE A 21 14.41 8.37 5.42
C ILE A 21 13.23 9.33 5.59
N SER A 22 13.44 10.37 6.41
CA SER A 22 12.35 11.22 6.91
C SER A 22 11.58 11.96 5.83
N PHE A 23 12.24 12.42 4.77
CA PHE A 23 11.58 13.16 3.70
C PHE A 23 10.68 12.28 2.82
N LEU A 24 10.89 10.95 2.83
CA LEU A 24 10.04 9.97 2.14
C LEU A 24 9.07 9.26 3.10
N GLY A 25 9.17 9.52 4.42
CA GLY A 25 8.41 8.79 5.43
C GLY A 25 8.71 7.28 5.42
N LEU A 26 9.94 6.86 5.13
CA LEU A 26 10.30 5.44 5.05
C LEU A 26 11.10 4.99 6.26
N TYR A 27 10.72 3.85 6.83
CA TYR A 27 11.44 3.17 7.89
C TYR A 27 12.00 1.88 7.33
N GLU A 28 13.28 1.62 7.57
CA GLU A 28 13.86 0.30 7.38
C GLU A 28 13.77 -0.46 8.70
N VAL A 29 13.18 -1.66 8.66
CA VAL A 29 12.80 -2.40 9.86
C VAL A 29 13.18 -3.87 9.73
N LYS A 30 13.67 -4.46 10.80
CA LYS A 30 13.92 -5.91 10.91
C LYS A 30 12.63 -6.72 10.78
N THR A 31 12.52 -7.53 9.71
CA THR A 31 11.27 -8.19 9.28
C THR A 31 10.69 -9.13 10.33
N ASP A 32 11.53 -9.92 11.00
CA ASP A 32 11.07 -10.91 11.99
C ASP A 32 10.73 -10.22 13.32
N SER A 33 11.53 -9.24 13.70
CA SER A 33 11.39 -8.50 14.96
C SER A 33 10.11 -7.67 15.00
N ILE A 34 9.74 -7.01 13.90
CA ILE A 34 8.56 -6.14 13.83
C ILE A 34 7.23 -6.90 13.94
N GLN A 35 7.18 -8.19 13.59
CA GLN A 35 5.94 -8.98 13.68
C GLN A 35 5.34 -9.01 15.08
N LYS A 36 6.18 -8.89 16.12
CA LYS A 36 5.75 -8.85 17.54
C LYS A 36 4.96 -7.57 17.89
N PHE A 37 5.03 -6.54 17.05
CA PHE A 37 4.41 -5.24 17.27
C PHE A 37 3.20 -4.99 16.35
N LYS A 38 2.68 -6.04 15.70
CA LYS A 38 1.49 -5.95 14.84
C LYS A 38 0.29 -5.43 15.63
N ILE A 39 -0.27 -4.29 15.21
CA ILE A 39 -1.46 -3.70 15.86
C ILE A 39 -2.76 -4.18 15.23
N ARG A 40 -2.73 -4.45 13.92
CA ARG A 40 -3.89 -4.87 13.14
C ARG A 40 -3.45 -5.50 11.82
N GLU A 41 -4.24 -6.48 11.40
CA GLU A 41 -4.22 -7.05 10.06
C GLU A 41 -5.48 -6.60 9.31
N ASN A 42 -5.32 -6.24 8.03
CA ASN A 42 -6.45 -5.99 7.15
C ASN A 42 -6.72 -7.17 6.23
N SER A 43 -7.85 -7.11 5.53
CA SER A 43 -8.26 -8.10 4.55
C SER A 43 -7.21 -8.27 3.47
N ILE A 44 -7.04 -9.53 3.07
CA ILE A 44 -6.11 -9.97 2.05
C ILE A 44 -6.72 -9.64 0.69
N SER A 45 -5.95 -8.98 -0.19
CA SER A 45 -6.31 -8.82 -1.60
C SER A 45 -5.42 -9.72 -2.46
N HIS A 46 -5.91 -10.19 -3.62
CA HIS A 46 -5.03 -10.88 -4.55
C HIS A 46 -4.03 -9.89 -5.16
N TYR A 47 -2.79 -10.33 -5.27
CA TYR A 47 -1.74 -9.60 -5.96
C TYR A 47 -2.05 -9.57 -7.46
N GLY A 48 -2.70 -8.49 -7.90
CA GLY A 48 -3.27 -8.34 -9.24
C GLY A 48 -4.58 -7.55 -9.23
N ASP A 49 -5.28 -7.53 -8.09
CA ASP A 49 -6.62 -6.96 -7.97
C ASP A 49 -6.64 -5.47 -7.56
N LEU A 50 -5.51 -4.78 -7.73
CA LEU A 50 -5.36 -3.34 -7.48
C LEU A 50 -5.41 -2.54 -8.80
N TYR A 51 -6.44 -2.77 -9.60
CA TYR A 51 -6.58 -2.23 -10.96
C TYR A 51 -6.75 -0.71 -10.97
N LEU A 52 -7.47 -0.14 -10.00
CA LEU A 52 -7.65 1.31 -9.90
C LEU A 52 -6.30 2.01 -9.73
N ILE A 53 -5.38 1.44 -8.95
CA ILE A 53 -4.03 1.98 -8.79
C ILE A 53 -3.16 1.69 -10.02
N SER A 54 -3.16 0.45 -10.53
CA SER A 54 -2.25 0.07 -11.63
C SER A 54 -2.56 0.82 -12.92
N GLU A 55 -3.83 1.04 -13.21
CA GLU A 55 -4.28 1.63 -14.47
C GLU A 55 -4.30 3.16 -14.44
N SER A 56 -4.40 3.79 -13.27
CA SER A 56 -4.37 5.24 -13.12
C SER A 56 -2.95 5.83 -13.06
N LYS A 57 -1.90 4.99 -13.17
CA LYS A 57 -0.47 5.38 -13.05
C LYS A 57 -0.06 6.62 -13.86
N ASN A 58 -0.70 6.84 -15.01
CA ASN A 58 -0.39 7.99 -15.87
C ASN A 58 -1.19 9.26 -15.51
N ASP A 59 -2.33 9.12 -14.83
CA ASP A 59 -3.28 10.19 -14.53
C ASP A 59 -3.04 10.81 -13.13
N TRP A 60 -2.14 10.23 -12.34
CA TRP A 60 -1.85 10.65 -10.97
C TRP A 60 -1.42 12.11 -10.84
N ARG A 61 -0.78 12.67 -11.86
CA ARG A 61 -0.39 14.10 -11.88
C ARG A 61 -1.60 15.01 -11.89
N ASP A 62 -2.66 14.64 -12.61
CA ASP A 62 -3.91 15.40 -12.68
C ASP A 62 -4.68 15.32 -11.35
N LEU A 63 -4.42 14.29 -10.55
CA LEU A 63 -4.92 14.13 -9.18
C LEU A 63 -4.10 14.91 -8.13
N GLY A 64 -3.04 15.62 -8.55
CA GLY A 64 -2.14 16.36 -7.66
C GLY A 64 -1.33 15.46 -6.72
N LEU A 65 -1.04 14.24 -7.19
CA LEU A 65 -0.18 13.26 -6.52
C LEU A 65 1.19 13.23 -7.19
N PHE A 66 2.25 13.18 -6.37
CA PHE A 66 3.61 13.03 -6.85
C PHE A 66 4.08 11.59 -6.71
N GLU A 67 5.11 11.21 -7.47
CA GLU A 67 5.66 9.85 -7.48
C GLU A 67 6.04 9.35 -6.07
N GLN A 68 6.53 10.24 -5.22
CA GLN A 68 6.90 9.93 -3.83
C GLN A 68 5.69 9.51 -2.99
N ASP A 69 4.54 10.18 -3.19
CA ASP A 69 3.28 9.86 -2.49
C ASP A 69 2.76 8.46 -2.90
N LEU A 70 3.24 7.96 -4.04
CA LEU A 70 2.73 6.76 -4.71
C LEU A 70 3.67 5.57 -4.57
N LEU A 71 4.82 5.74 -3.92
CA LEU A 71 5.82 4.69 -3.78
C LEU A 71 5.25 3.44 -3.10
N PHE A 72 4.50 3.62 -2.01
CA PHE A 72 3.82 2.52 -1.31
C PHE A 72 2.91 1.71 -2.25
N TYR A 73 2.08 2.40 -3.03
CA TYR A 73 1.13 1.76 -3.95
C TYR A 73 1.81 1.14 -5.16
N THR A 74 2.93 1.72 -5.59
CA THR A 74 3.77 1.15 -6.65
C THR A 74 4.39 -0.17 -6.21
N LEU A 75 4.85 -0.25 -4.95
CA LEU A 75 5.37 -1.49 -4.36
C LEU A 75 4.25 -2.51 -4.11
N ALA A 76 3.08 -2.07 -3.63
CA ALA A 76 1.93 -2.94 -3.40
C ALA A 76 1.42 -3.60 -4.70
N THR A 77 1.57 -2.91 -5.84
CA THR A 77 1.21 -3.43 -7.17
C THR A 77 2.34 -4.22 -7.84
N ASN A 78 3.56 -4.28 -7.28
CA ASN A 78 4.73 -4.91 -7.89
C ASN A 78 5.53 -5.84 -6.96
N TYR A 79 5.13 -7.11 -6.90
CA TYR A 79 5.75 -8.22 -6.16
C TYR A 79 7.19 -8.51 -6.60
N TRP A 80 7.46 -8.43 -7.91
CA TRP A 80 8.77 -8.75 -8.48
C TRP A 80 9.84 -7.71 -8.17
N SER A 81 9.45 -6.56 -7.62
CA SER A 81 10.38 -5.47 -7.41
C SER A 81 11.44 -5.81 -6.37
N GLY A 82 11.15 -6.65 -5.35
CA GLY A 82 12.06 -6.89 -4.22
C GLY A 82 12.51 -5.59 -3.52
N GLN A 83 11.90 -4.46 -3.87
CA GLN A 83 12.39 -3.10 -3.57
C GLN A 83 12.23 -2.76 -2.10
N SER A 84 11.47 -3.57 -1.37
CA SER A 84 11.26 -3.41 0.05
C SER A 84 12.09 -4.37 0.90
N LEU A 85 13.05 -5.14 0.37
CA LEU A 85 13.87 -6.07 1.18
C LEU A 85 15.35 -5.66 1.20
N GLY A 86 15.95 -5.71 2.39
CA GLY A 86 17.36 -5.40 2.63
C GLY A 86 18.01 -6.37 3.62
N LYS A 87 19.23 -6.05 4.04
CA LYS A 87 19.95 -6.77 5.10
C LYS A 87 20.66 -5.79 6.02
N TYR A 88 20.49 -5.98 7.33
CA TYR A 88 21.24 -5.28 8.37
C TYR A 88 21.76 -6.30 9.39
N GLN A 89 23.10 -6.41 9.52
CA GLN A 89 23.75 -7.37 10.43
C GLN A 89 23.22 -8.81 10.23
N GLU A 90 23.17 -9.28 8.98
CA GLU A 90 22.67 -10.60 8.57
C GLU A 90 21.16 -10.84 8.75
N GLU A 91 20.43 -9.93 9.40
CA GLU A 91 18.97 -9.97 9.54
C GLU A 91 18.30 -9.34 8.32
N THR A 92 17.25 -9.98 7.80
CA THR A 92 16.44 -9.44 6.71
C THR A 92 15.68 -8.21 7.20
N THR A 93 15.78 -7.12 6.46
CA THR A 93 15.04 -5.90 6.72
C THR A 93 13.98 -5.68 5.66
N CYS A 94 12.96 -4.89 5.97
CA CYS A 94 12.00 -4.41 5.01
C CYS A 94 11.67 -2.92 5.16
N LEU A 95 11.17 -2.33 4.06
CA LEU A 95 10.66 -0.95 4.07
C LEU A 95 9.22 -0.92 4.59
N MET A 96 8.98 0.00 5.52
CA MET A 96 7.67 0.36 6.05
C MET A 96 7.47 1.87 5.96
N PHE A 97 6.22 2.30 6.00
CA PHE A 97 5.81 3.64 5.60
C PHE A 97 5.15 4.37 6.76
N ASP A 98 5.43 5.67 6.85
CA ASP A 98 4.69 6.58 7.69
C ASP A 98 3.25 6.71 7.15
N PRO A 99 2.23 6.36 7.94
CA PRO A 99 0.85 6.34 7.46
C PRO A 99 0.35 7.75 7.08
N SER A 100 0.93 8.82 7.62
CA SER A 100 0.54 10.19 7.28
C SER A 100 0.77 10.52 5.80
N MET A 101 1.76 9.90 5.16
CA MET A 101 2.09 10.09 3.75
C MET A 101 1.12 9.34 2.82
N LEU A 102 0.41 8.33 3.34
CA LEU A 102 -0.47 7.44 2.56
C LEU A 102 -1.92 7.93 2.52
N LEU A 103 -2.34 8.74 3.50
CA LEU A 103 -3.75 9.11 3.64
C LEU A 103 -4.28 9.94 2.47
N LYS A 104 -3.50 10.94 2.02
CA LYS A 104 -3.92 11.80 0.91
C LYS A 104 -4.08 11.02 -0.41
N PRO A 105 -3.12 10.18 -0.84
CA PRO A 105 -3.31 9.32 -2.01
C PRO A 105 -4.53 8.41 -1.94
N ILE A 106 -4.74 7.69 -0.82
CA ILE A 106 -5.88 6.76 -0.72
C ILE A 106 -7.22 7.51 -0.75
N ASP A 107 -7.31 8.67 -0.10
CA ASP A 107 -8.49 9.53 -0.15
C ASP A 107 -8.83 9.94 -1.59
N ARG A 108 -7.80 10.28 -2.39
CA ARG A 108 -7.98 10.62 -3.80
C ARG A 108 -8.44 9.43 -4.62
N PHE A 109 -7.86 8.25 -4.43
CA PHE A 109 -8.30 7.04 -5.15
C PHE A 109 -9.77 6.70 -4.84
N ILE A 110 -10.19 6.79 -3.58
CA ILE A 110 -11.58 6.51 -3.20
C ILE A 110 -12.53 7.57 -3.79
N ALA A 111 -12.16 8.86 -3.73
CA ALA A 111 -12.99 9.94 -4.24
C ALA A 111 -13.17 9.90 -5.76
N GLU A 112 -12.13 9.51 -6.50
CA GLU A 112 -12.11 9.53 -7.97
C GLU A 112 -12.46 8.18 -8.61
N LYS A 113 -12.81 7.16 -7.81
CA LYS A 113 -13.05 5.79 -8.29
C LYS A 113 -14.04 5.74 -9.46
N ASP A 114 -15.12 6.52 -9.42
CA ASP A 114 -16.16 6.50 -10.45
C ASP A 114 -15.68 7.17 -11.74
N SER A 115 -14.85 8.21 -11.61
CA SER A 115 -14.20 8.88 -12.74
C SER A 115 -13.25 7.93 -13.46
N ILE A 116 -12.44 7.19 -12.68
CA ILE A 116 -11.50 6.18 -13.19
C ILE A 116 -12.27 5.03 -13.86
N ILE A 117 -13.29 4.46 -13.20
CA ILE A 117 -14.09 3.37 -13.76
C ILE A 117 -14.79 3.80 -15.06
N ASN A 118 -15.32 5.02 -15.10
CA ASN A 118 -15.97 5.54 -16.30
C ASN A 118 -14.99 5.76 -17.46
N SER A 119 -13.71 6.04 -17.19
CA SER A 119 -12.68 6.18 -18.24
C SER A 119 -12.40 4.85 -18.96
N PHE A 120 -12.74 3.70 -18.35
CA PHE A 120 -12.58 2.38 -18.96
C PHE A 120 -13.71 2.01 -19.91
N ARG A 121 -14.91 2.60 -19.76
CA ARG A 121 -16.10 2.25 -20.56
C ARG A 121 -15.90 2.58 -22.05
N GLY A 122 -16.23 1.64 -22.94
CA GLY A 122 -16.06 1.84 -24.38
C GLY A 122 -14.60 1.82 -24.85
N THR A 123 -13.67 1.41 -23.98
CA THR A 123 -12.25 1.22 -24.30
C THR A 123 -11.90 -0.26 -24.28
N TYR A 124 -10.68 -0.61 -24.71
CA TYR A 124 -10.18 -1.99 -24.60
C TYR A 124 -10.03 -2.49 -23.15
N LYS A 125 -10.15 -1.60 -22.15
CA LYS A 125 -10.06 -1.89 -20.71
C LYS A 125 -11.41 -2.15 -20.03
N GLU A 126 -12.53 -2.15 -20.77
CA GLU A 126 -13.87 -2.28 -20.19
C GLU A 126 -14.06 -3.57 -19.36
N PHE A 127 -13.33 -4.65 -19.70
CA PHE A 127 -13.33 -5.90 -18.92
C PHE A 127 -12.89 -5.71 -17.46
N LEU A 128 -12.02 -4.74 -17.17
CA LEU A 128 -11.52 -4.46 -15.81
C LEU A 128 -12.60 -3.97 -14.86
N ILE A 129 -13.69 -3.41 -15.37
CA ILE A 129 -14.80 -2.93 -14.52
C ILE A 129 -15.39 -4.11 -13.74
N GLN A 130 -15.57 -5.25 -14.41
CA GLN A 130 -16.07 -6.46 -13.78
C GLN A 130 -15.07 -7.02 -12.75
N ASP A 131 -13.77 -6.99 -13.07
CA ASP A 131 -12.72 -7.46 -12.16
C ASP A 131 -12.64 -6.62 -10.89
N ILE A 132 -12.75 -5.28 -11.00
CA ILE A 132 -12.80 -4.33 -9.87
C ILE A 132 -14.00 -4.60 -8.96
N GLU A 133 -15.17 -4.84 -9.54
CA GLU A 133 -16.39 -5.12 -8.78
C GLU A 133 -16.31 -6.49 -8.08
N GLN A 134 -15.78 -7.51 -8.76
CA GLN A 134 -15.66 -8.87 -8.21
C GLN A 134 -14.59 -8.99 -7.13
N SER A 135 -13.47 -8.27 -7.26
CA SER A 135 -12.40 -8.25 -6.27
C SER A 135 -12.73 -7.41 -5.04
N LYS A 136 -13.79 -6.59 -5.10
CA LYS A 136 -14.16 -5.61 -4.07
C LYS A 136 -13.00 -4.66 -3.74
N GLU A 137 -12.26 -4.22 -4.77
CA GLU A 137 -11.09 -3.34 -4.60
C GLU A 137 -11.41 -2.06 -3.81
N VAL A 138 -12.60 -1.49 -4.02
CA VAL A 138 -13.04 -0.28 -3.30
C VAL A 138 -13.22 -0.55 -1.80
N ASP A 139 -13.81 -1.69 -1.42
CA ASP A 139 -13.95 -2.07 -0.01
C ASP A 139 -12.56 -2.24 0.63
N PHE A 140 -11.62 -2.86 -0.09
CA PHE A 140 -10.23 -2.97 0.33
C PHE A 140 -9.59 -1.59 0.57
N PHE A 141 -9.82 -0.60 -0.31
CA PHE A 141 -9.30 0.76 -0.08
C PHE A 141 -9.92 1.46 1.12
N VAL A 142 -11.22 1.27 1.35
CA VAL A 142 -11.89 1.82 2.54
C VAL A 142 -11.32 1.20 3.82
N GLU A 143 -11.08 -0.11 3.82
CA GLU A 143 -10.42 -0.79 4.92
C GLU A 143 -8.97 -0.31 5.11
N LEU A 144 -8.21 -0.17 4.02
CA LEU A 144 -6.85 0.35 4.04
C LEU A 144 -6.80 1.77 4.62
N LYS A 145 -7.73 2.64 4.22
CA LYS A 145 -7.88 3.98 4.80
C LYS A 145 -8.12 3.91 6.30
N SER A 146 -9.02 3.03 6.76
CA SER A 146 -9.27 2.84 8.20
C SER A 146 -8.00 2.42 8.96
N LEU A 147 -7.20 1.51 8.39
CA LEU A 147 -5.91 1.10 8.96
C LEU A 147 -4.91 2.26 9.01
N ILE A 148 -4.85 3.08 7.96
CA ILE A 148 -4.00 4.28 7.90
C ILE A 148 -4.37 5.26 9.02
N GLU A 149 -5.65 5.60 9.16
CA GLU A 149 -6.14 6.50 10.19
C GLU A 149 -5.88 5.97 11.62
N GLU A 150 -6.06 4.66 11.84
CA GLU A 150 -5.74 4.01 13.11
C GLU A 150 -4.24 4.05 13.39
N SER A 151 -3.41 3.80 12.38
CA SER A 151 -1.96 3.80 12.50
C SER A 151 -1.43 5.19 12.83
N ILE A 152 -2.01 6.25 12.25
CA ILE A 152 -1.70 7.65 12.62
C ILE A 152 -2.02 7.88 14.10
N LYS A 153 -3.21 7.49 14.56
CA LYS A 153 -3.63 7.69 15.97
C LYS A 153 -2.74 6.95 16.96
N LYS A 154 -2.18 5.80 16.57
CA LYS A 154 -1.33 4.96 17.42
C LYS A 154 0.18 5.23 17.26
N ASP A 155 0.58 6.20 16.42
CA ASP A 155 1.99 6.40 16.04
C ASP A 155 2.65 5.09 15.57
N ALA A 156 1.99 4.42 14.62
CA ALA A 156 2.42 3.17 14.01
C ALA A 156 3.01 3.40 12.61
N ILE A 157 3.58 2.34 12.04
CA ILE A 157 4.06 2.27 10.65
C ILE A 157 3.29 1.20 9.90
N ILE A 158 3.22 1.33 8.57
CA ILE A 158 2.49 0.39 7.72
C ILE A 158 3.46 -0.37 6.82
N GLY A 159 3.28 -1.68 6.73
CA GLY A 159 4.09 -2.57 5.90
C GLY A 159 3.24 -3.42 4.96
N ILE A 160 3.85 -3.81 3.85
CA ILE A 160 3.31 -4.75 2.87
C ILE A 160 3.85 -6.15 3.18
N VAL A 161 2.98 -7.15 3.19
CA VAL A 161 3.31 -8.57 3.36
C VAL A 161 2.74 -9.35 2.19
N PHE A 162 3.59 -10.16 1.54
CA PHE A 162 3.18 -11.06 0.47
C PHE A 162 3.18 -12.50 0.97
N SER A 163 2.13 -13.28 0.66
CA SER A 163 1.96 -14.68 1.10
C SER A 163 1.41 -15.59 -0.01
#